data_AF-A0A2J0LRM4-F1
#
_entry.id   AF-A0A2J0LRM4-F1
#
_cell.length_a   1.000
_cell.length_b   1.000
_cell.length_c   1.000
_cell.angle_alpha   90.00
_cell.angle_beta   90.00
_cell.angle_gamma   90.00
#
_symmetry.space_group_name_H-M   'P 1'
#
loop_
_entity.id
_entity.type
_entity.pdbx_description
1 polymer ?
#
loop_
_entity_poly.entity_id
_entity_poly.type
_entity_poly.pdbx_seq_one_letter_code
_entity_poly.pdbx_strand_id
1 'polypeptide(L)'
;MLIDTHCHLDFKDFNDDRNDVLKRARDSGVMSIINVGSSMEGTARSIQIAGDNDFIYAAIGIHPHEADSVSKNDIRLFAEFLDKPKVVAIGEIGLDYYKNISSRENQKKLFISLLKTAKDADLPLIIHNRDAHSDMIDILKNIAGNSARGVMHCFSGDEAFLKTCLGMGFFISFTCNITY
;
A
#
# COMPACT_ATOMS: atom_id res chain seq x y z
N MET A 1 14.55 -7.61 16.20
CA MET A 1 14.55 -6.69 15.04
C MET A 1 13.10 -6.43 14.68
N LEU A 2 12.63 -5.19 14.79
CA LEU A 2 11.27 -4.82 14.38
C LEU A 2 11.31 -4.14 13.01
N ILE A 3 10.33 -4.44 12.16
CA ILE A 3 10.12 -3.77 10.87
C ILE A 3 8.70 -3.22 10.89
N ASP A 4 8.55 -1.91 10.69
CA ASP A 4 7.25 -1.33 10.42
C ASP A 4 6.95 -1.46 8.94
N THR A 5 5.99 -2.32 8.59
CA THR A 5 5.68 -2.64 7.19
C THR A 5 4.73 -1.64 6.55
N HIS A 6 4.14 -0.70 7.32
CA HIS A 6 3.17 0.26 6.77
C HIS A 6 3.04 1.50 7.64
N CYS A 7 3.69 2.59 7.23
CA CYS A 7 3.52 3.91 7.83
C CYS A 7 3.31 5.01 6.77
N HIS A 8 2.89 6.19 7.23
CA HIS A 8 2.66 7.37 6.40
C HIS A 8 3.39 8.61 6.95
N LEU A 9 4.73 8.53 7.02
CA LEU A 9 5.61 9.65 7.39
C LEU A 9 5.56 10.80 6.36
N ASP A 10 5.01 10.56 5.18
CA ASP A 10 4.77 11.56 4.14
C ASP A 10 3.55 12.45 4.42
N PHE A 11 2.78 12.14 5.46
CA PHE A 11 1.66 12.98 5.88
C PHE A 11 2.16 14.25 6.58
N LYS A 12 1.35 15.30 6.45
CA LYS A 12 1.65 16.63 6.98
C LYS A 12 1.83 16.65 8.50
N ASP A 13 1.19 15.73 9.20
CA ASP A 13 1.23 15.59 10.66
C ASP A 13 2.66 15.34 11.19
N PHE A 14 3.57 14.87 10.32
CA PHE A 14 4.98 14.64 10.65
C PHE A 14 5.92 15.71 10.13
N ASN A 15 5.44 16.77 9.46
CA ASN A 15 6.35 17.75 8.84
C ASN A 15 7.26 18.45 9.84
N ASP A 16 6.77 18.72 11.05
CA ASP A 16 7.50 19.49 12.04
C ASP A 16 8.51 18.64 12.84
N ASP A 17 8.27 17.33 13.00
CA ASP A 17 9.06 16.46 13.90
C ASP A 17 9.48 15.11 13.30
N ARG A 18 9.38 14.90 11.97
CA ARG A 18 9.71 13.61 11.31
C ARG A 18 11.04 13.01 11.76
N ASN A 19 12.10 13.82 11.82
CA ASN A 19 13.42 13.34 12.22
C ASN A 19 13.45 12.86 13.68
N ASP A 20 12.72 13.54 14.56
CA ASP A 20 12.61 13.14 15.95
C ASP A 20 11.77 11.86 16.10
N VAL A 21 10.70 11.70 15.31
CA VAL A 21 9.91 10.45 15.22
C VAL A 21 10.80 9.29 14.79
N LEU A 22 11.58 9.47 13.73
CA LEU A 22 12.50 8.47 13.21
C LEU A 22 13.57 8.08 14.22
N LYS A 23 14.13 9.06 14.94
CA LYS A 23 15.05 8.81 16.05
C LYS A 23 14.39 7.97 17.14
N ARG A 24 13.19 8.35 17.60
CA ARG A 24 12.43 7.60 18.62
C ARG A 24 12.14 6.16 18.16
N ALA A 25 11.78 5.97 16.89
CA ALA A 25 11.53 4.65 16.32
C ALA A 25 12.80 3.76 16.36
N ARG A 26 13.95 4.32 15.96
CA ARG A 26 15.25 3.62 16.02
C ARG A 26 15.66 3.28 17.46
N ASP A 27 15.54 4.24 18.37
CA ASP A 27 15.85 4.06 19.79
C ASP A 27 14.95 2.99 20.43
N SER A 28 13.74 2.80 19.89
CA SER A 28 12.78 1.76 20.32
C SER A 28 12.98 0.40 19.61
N GLY A 29 13.99 0.27 18.75
CA GLY A 29 14.35 -0.99 18.08
C GLY A 29 13.66 -1.27 16.74
N VAL A 30 13.01 -0.26 16.13
CA VAL A 30 12.51 -0.33 14.75
C VAL A 30 13.70 -0.19 13.80
N MET A 31 14.06 -1.28 13.13
CA MET A 31 15.28 -1.37 12.33
C MET A 31 15.06 -1.07 10.86
N SER A 32 13.83 -1.20 10.37
CA SER A 32 13.45 -0.83 9.00
C SER A 32 12.00 -0.37 8.96
N ILE A 33 11.69 0.49 8.00
CA ILE A 33 10.35 1.05 7.80
C ILE A 33 10.00 1.01 6.31
N ILE A 34 8.78 0.63 5.97
CA ILE A 34 8.21 0.81 4.63
C ILE A 34 7.21 1.95 4.70
N ASN A 35 7.58 3.10 4.13
CA ASN A 35 6.68 4.24 4.00
C ASN A 35 5.81 4.09 2.75
N VAL A 36 4.50 4.23 2.93
CA VAL A 36 3.51 3.85 1.92
C VAL A 36 2.85 5.10 1.33
N GLY A 37 3.06 5.33 0.03
CA GLY A 37 2.36 6.38 -0.70
C GLY A 37 0.89 6.02 -0.94
N SER A 38 0.00 6.98 -0.75
CA SER A 38 -1.45 6.83 -0.96
C SER A 38 -2.02 7.75 -2.05
N SER A 39 -1.17 8.55 -2.70
CA SER A 39 -1.49 9.39 -3.86
C SER A 39 -0.25 9.59 -4.73
N MET A 40 -0.38 10.23 -5.89
CA MET A 40 0.79 10.58 -6.72
C MET A 40 1.81 11.44 -5.95
N GLU A 41 1.32 12.43 -5.20
CA GLU A 41 2.16 13.31 -4.40
C GLU A 41 2.74 12.58 -3.17
N GLY A 42 1.93 11.80 -2.46
CA GLY A 42 2.38 10.99 -1.32
C GLY A 42 3.41 9.93 -1.72
N THR A 43 3.26 9.35 -2.91
CA THR A 43 4.23 8.43 -3.52
C THR A 43 5.57 9.13 -3.77
N ALA A 44 5.56 10.31 -4.41
CA ALA A 44 6.79 11.07 -4.64
C ALA A 44 7.49 11.45 -3.33
N ARG A 45 6.72 11.90 -2.32
CA ARG A 45 7.26 12.18 -0.98
C ARG A 45 7.82 10.94 -0.28
N SER A 46 7.15 9.79 -0.40
CA SER A 46 7.62 8.53 0.17
C SER A 46 8.96 8.10 -0.41
N ILE A 47 9.15 8.25 -1.72
CA ILE A 47 10.42 7.99 -2.39
C ILE A 47 11.51 8.93 -1.88
N GLN A 48 11.21 10.22 -1.73
CA GLN A 48 12.16 11.19 -1.17
C GLN A 48 12.58 10.81 0.25
N ILE A 49 11.61 10.53 1.14
CA ILE A 49 11.88 10.13 2.52
C ILE A 49 12.76 8.87 2.57
N ALA A 50 12.49 7.88 1.71
CA ALA A 50 13.32 6.68 1.60
C ALA A 50 14.74 7.01 1.09
N GLY A 51 14.88 7.91 0.12
CA GLY A 51 16.17 8.39 -0.38
C GLY A 51 17.03 9.02 0.71
N ASP A 52 16.42 9.84 1.57
CA ASP A 52 17.08 10.60 2.62
C ASP A 52 17.45 9.76 3.87
N ASN A 53 16.99 8.52 3.97
CA ASN A 53 17.13 7.68 5.17
C ASN A 53 17.55 6.24 4.86
N ASP A 54 18.63 5.76 5.48
CA ASP A 54 19.21 4.44 5.16
C ASP A 54 18.35 3.22 5.52
N PHE A 55 17.42 3.37 6.47
CA PHE A 55 16.59 2.29 6.97
C PHE A 55 15.11 2.40 6.56
N ILE A 56 14.80 3.31 5.64
CA ILE A 56 13.45 3.51 5.11
C ILE A 56 13.39 3.07 3.66
N TYR A 57 12.32 2.36 3.31
CA TYR A 57 11.97 1.95 1.96
C TYR A 57 10.62 2.55 1.58
N ALA A 58 10.34 2.64 0.28
CA ALA A 58 9.09 3.18 -0.23
C ALA A 58 8.20 2.08 -0.83
N ALA A 59 6.92 2.15 -0.54
CA ALA A 59 5.88 1.55 -1.37
C ALA A 59 5.18 2.66 -2.17
N ILE A 60 4.95 2.40 -3.45
CA ILE A 60 4.35 3.38 -4.36
C ILE A 60 2.90 3.00 -4.61
N GLY A 61 1.97 3.93 -4.46
CA GLY A 61 0.55 3.60 -4.51
C GLY A 61 -0.37 4.79 -4.73
N ILE A 62 -1.59 4.47 -5.14
CA ILE A 62 -2.69 5.42 -5.23
C ILE A 62 -3.90 4.76 -4.57
N HIS A 63 -4.31 5.32 -3.44
CA HIS A 63 -5.36 4.77 -2.60
C HIS A 63 -6.72 4.81 -3.32
N PRO A 64 -7.65 3.86 -3.08
CA PRO A 64 -8.97 3.87 -3.71
C PRO A 64 -9.76 5.17 -3.52
N HIS A 65 -9.45 5.97 -2.50
CA HIS A 65 -10.11 7.27 -2.30
C HIS A 65 -9.79 8.28 -3.41
N GLU A 66 -8.65 8.15 -4.08
CA GLU A 66 -8.21 9.02 -5.18
C GLU A 66 -8.76 8.57 -6.55
N ALA A 67 -9.47 7.44 -6.64
CA ALA A 67 -9.75 6.81 -7.93
C ALA A 67 -10.55 7.66 -8.92
N ASP A 68 -11.39 8.59 -8.47
CA ASP A 68 -12.14 9.50 -9.33
C ASP A 68 -11.30 10.66 -9.90
N SER A 69 -10.15 10.99 -9.28
CA SER A 69 -9.25 12.07 -9.73
C SER A 69 -8.10 11.58 -10.63
N VAL A 70 -7.87 10.26 -10.67
CA VAL A 70 -6.77 9.65 -11.43
C VAL A 70 -7.08 9.59 -12.92
N SER A 71 -6.25 10.26 -13.72
CA SER A 71 -6.28 10.19 -15.17
C SER A 71 -5.41 9.04 -15.70
N LYS A 72 -5.58 8.70 -16.99
CA LYS A 72 -4.68 7.77 -17.69
C LYS A 72 -3.23 8.27 -17.72
N ASN A 73 -3.03 9.59 -17.73
CA ASN A 73 -1.69 10.17 -17.73
C ASN A 73 -1.01 9.96 -16.37
N ASP A 74 -1.76 10.01 -15.27
CA ASP A 74 -1.23 9.76 -13.94
C ASP A 74 -0.75 8.31 -13.79
N ILE A 75 -1.49 7.34 -14.35
CA ILE A 75 -1.05 5.93 -14.39
C ILE A 75 0.25 5.77 -15.18
N ARG A 76 0.42 6.52 -16.27
CA ARG A 76 1.67 6.51 -17.05
C ARG A 76 2.82 7.09 -16.23
N LEU A 77 2.62 8.23 -15.58
CA LEU A 77 3.61 8.88 -14.72
C LEU A 77 3.95 8.01 -13.50
N PHE A 78 2.98 7.27 -12.98
CA PHE A 78 3.18 6.34 -11.87
C PHE A 78 4.23 5.26 -12.19
N ALA A 79 4.26 4.78 -13.44
CA ALA A 79 5.26 3.79 -13.86
C ALA A 79 6.70 4.31 -13.76
N GLU A 80 6.92 5.63 -13.85
CA GLU A 80 8.24 6.25 -13.71
C GLU A 80 8.80 6.13 -12.27
N PHE A 81 7.95 5.79 -11.29
CA PHE A 81 8.38 5.55 -9.92
C PHE A 81 8.99 4.16 -9.71
N LEU A 82 8.72 3.19 -10.59
CA LEU A 82 9.18 1.81 -10.42
C LEU A 82 10.70 1.69 -10.37
N ASP A 83 11.40 2.50 -11.15
CA ASP A 83 12.87 2.47 -11.25
C ASP A 83 13.57 3.28 -10.14
N LYS A 84 12.82 3.84 -9.18
CA LYS A 84 13.40 4.66 -8.12
C LYS A 84 14.08 3.77 -7.07
N PRO A 85 15.27 4.15 -6.57
CA PRO A 85 15.95 3.42 -5.51
C PRO A 85 15.05 3.24 -4.28
N LYS A 86 15.17 2.09 -3.61
CA LYS A 86 14.43 1.73 -2.38
C LYS A 86 12.91 1.62 -2.55
N VAL A 87 12.37 1.63 -3.76
CA VAL A 87 11.00 1.18 -4.02
C VAL A 87 10.95 -0.34 -3.93
N VAL A 88 10.10 -0.86 -3.04
CA VAL A 88 10.07 -2.31 -2.70
C VAL A 88 8.70 -2.96 -2.85
N ALA A 89 7.64 -2.16 -3.03
CA ALA A 89 6.27 -2.67 -3.15
C ALA A 89 5.36 -1.70 -3.91
N ILE A 90 4.23 -2.21 -4.40
CA ILE A 90 3.12 -1.39 -4.90
C ILE A 90 1.99 -1.41 -3.88
N GLY A 91 1.69 -0.24 -3.36
CA GLY A 91 0.65 0.03 -2.39
C GLY A 91 0.85 1.41 -1.75
N GLU A 92 -0.18 2.00 -1.18
CA GLU A 92 -1.45 1.36 -0.84
C GLU A 92 -2.44 1.37 -2.02
N ILE A 93 -2.94 0.19 -2.39
CA ILE A 93 -3.92 0.01 -3.47
C ILE A 93 -5.02 -0.95 -3.01
N GLY A 94 -6.20 -0.88 -3.61
CA GLY A 94 -7.27 -1.83 -3.29
C GLY A 94 -8.65 -1.20 -3.41
N LEU A 95 -9.55 -1.56 -2.48
CA LEU A 95 -10.96 -1.16 -2.52
C LEU A 95 -11.45 -0.72 -1.14
N ASP A 96 -12.24 0.35 -1.10
CA ASP A 96 -12.89 0.87 0.11
C ASP A 96 -14.36 1.21 -0.19
N TYR A 97 -15.24 0.29 0.16
CA TYR A 97 -16.69 0.45 0.00
C TYR A 97 -17.39 0.97 1.25
N TYR A 98 -16.64 1.11 2.33
CA TYR A 98 -17.14 1.67 3.58
C TYR A 98 -17.17 3.21 3.51
N LYS A 99 -16.02 3.83 3.21
CA LYS A 99 -15.94 5.28 3.00
C LYS A 99 -16.48 5.67 1.63
N ASN A 100 -16.22 4.84 0.62
CA ASN A 100 -16.76 4.97 -0.73
C ASN A 100 -16.65 6.40 -1.29
N ILE A 101 -15.48 7.03 -1.06
CA ILE A 101 -15.19 8.42 -1.47
C ILE A 101 -15.15 8.54 -3.00
N SER A 102 -14.48 7.61 -3.66
CA SER A 102 -14.52 7.47 -5.11
C SER A 102 -15.52 6.38 -5.53
N SER A 103 -16.05 6.49 -6.75
CA SER A 103 -16.96 5.50 -7.31
C SER A 103 -16.36 4.09 -7.34
N ARG A 104 -17.16 3.06 -7.03
CA ARG A 104 -16.70 1.66 -7.02
C ARG A 104 -16.13 1.23 -8.37
N GLU A 105 -16.70 1.73 -9.46
CA GLU A 105 -16.22 1.45 -10.81
C GLU A 105 -14.80 1.99 -11.01
N ASN A 106 -14.53 3.24 -10.63
CA ASN A 106 -13.19 3.81 -10.76
C ASN A 106 -12.20 3.19 -9.79
N GLN A 107 -12.61 2.85 -8.57
CA GLN A 107 -11.78 2.08 -7.63
C GLN A 107 -11.33 0.76 -8.26
N LYS A 108 -12.25 -0.02 -8.85
CA LYS A 108 -11.91 -1.28 -9.54
C LYS A 108 -10.97 -1.04 -10.72
N LYS A 109 -11.24 -0.04 -11.56
CA LYS A 109 -10.38 0.30 -12.72
C LYS A 109 -8.96 0.68 -12.29
N LEU A 110 -8.83 1.51 -11.27
CA LEU A 110 -7.55 1.92 -10.69
C LEU A 110 -6.81 0.69 -10.13
N PHE A 111 -7.48 -0.09 -9.29
CA PHE A 111 -6.90 -1.28 -8.68
C PHE A 111 -6.40 -2.28 -9.73
N ILE A 112 -7.21 -2.60 -10.75
CA ILE A 112 -6.81 -3.48 -11.85
C ILE A 112 -5.58 -2.93 -12.59
N SER A 113 -5.52 -1.62 -12.81
CA SER A 113 -4.39 -0.99 -13.52
C SER A 113 -3.10 -1.11 -12.73
N LEU A 114 -3.14 -0.79 -11.42
CA LEU A 114 -1.97 -0.88 -10.54
C LEU A 114 -1.53 -2.33 -10.28
N LEU A 115 -2.47 -3.29 -10.25
CA LEU A 115 -2.14 -4.71 -10.17
C LEU A 115 -1.38 -5.21 -11.41
N LYS A 116 -1.75 -4.74 -12.61
CA LYS A 116 -1.00 -5.06 -13.83
C LYS A 116 0.41 -4.49 -13.76
N THR A 117 0.54 -3.24 -13.35
CA THR A 117 1.85 -2.61 -13.12
C THR A 117 2.71 -3.40 -12.13
N ALA A 118 2.13 -3.84 -10.99
CA ALA A 118 2.84 -4.64 -10.00
C ALA A 118 3.31 -5.99 -10.53
N LYS A 119 2.45 -6.64 -11.32
CA LYS A 119 2.77 -7.92 -11.97
C LYS A 119 3.92 -7.78 -12.98
N ASP A 120 3.87 -6.74 -13.81
CA ASP A 120 4.88 -6.48 -14.84
C ASP A 120 6.24 -6.11 -14.20
N ALA A 121 6.21 -5.40 -13.08
CA ALA A 121 7.40 -5.02 -12.31
C ALA A 121 7.89 -6.12 -11.34
N ASP A 122 7.18 -7.23 -11.23
CA ASP A 122 7.40 -8.29 -10.23
C ASP A 122 7.59 -7.75 -8.80
N LEU A 123 6.73 -6.82 -8.38
CA LEU A 123 6.75 -6.24 -7.03
C LEU A 123 5.62 -6.80 -6.13
N PRO A 124 5.87 -6.99 -4.83
CA PRO A 124 4.83 -7.36 -3.88
C PRO A 124 3.81 -6.24 -3.68
N LEU A 125 2.62 -6.62 -3.22
CA LEU A 125 1.46 -5.75 -3.05
C LEU A 125 1.26 -5.35 -1.57
N ILE A 126 0.79 -4.13 -1.33
CA ILE A 126 0.21 -3.72 -0.05
C ILE A 126 -1.25 -3.35 -0.31
N ILE A 127 -2.15 -4.24 0.14
CA ILE A 127 -3.57 -4.21 -0.21
C ILE A 127 -4.39 -3.56 0.91
N HIS A 128 -5.11 -2.50 0.55
CA HIS A 128 -6.23 -1.96 1.32
C HIS A 128 -7.52 -2.69 1.00
N ASN A 129 -8.27 -3.04 2.03
CA ASN A 129 -9.61 -3.56 1.84
C ASN A 129 -10.53 -3.14 2.99
N ARG A 130 -11.65 -2.48 2.66
CA ARG A 130 -12.76 -2.23 3.58
C ARG A 130 -14.10 -2.50 2.90
N ASP A 131 -14.90 -3.41 3.47
CA ASP A 131 -16.24 -3.82 3.00
C ASP A 131 -16.31 -4.23 1.51
N ALA A 132 -15.19 -4.67 0.94
CA ALA A 132 -15.04 -4.97 -0.48
C ALA A 132 -14.45 -6.37 -0.76
N HIS A 133 -14.53 -7.28 0.22
CA HIS A 133 -13.84 -8.57 0.23
C HIS A 133 -14.01 -9.39 -1.05
N SER A 134 -15.26 -9.58 -1.52
CA SER A 134 -15.54 -10.42 -2.69
C SER A 134 -14.91 -9.85 -3.95
N ASP A 135 -15.17 -8.57 -4.24
CA ASP A 135 -14.63 -7.90 -5.43
C ASP A 135 -13.10 -7.85 -5.41
N MET A 136 -12.50 -7.64 -4.25
CA MET A 136 -11.05 -7.63 -4.07
C MET A 136 -10.46 -9.00 -4.45
N ILE A 137 -11.02 -10.09 -3.91
CA ILE A 137 -10.56 -11.46 -4.19
C ILE A 137 -10.73 -11.82 -5.67
N ASP A 138 -11.89 -11.50 -6.25
CA ASP A 138 -12.18 -11.80 -7.65
C ASP A 138 -11.19 -11.07 -8.57
N ILE A 139 -10.90 -9.80 -8.30
CA ILE A 139 -9.92 -9.03 -9.07
C ILE A 139 -8.51 -9.60 -8.91
N LEU A 140 -8.06 -9.89 -7.69
CA LEU A 140 -6.73 -10.46 -7.45
C LEU A 140 -6.54 -11.80 -8.18
N LYS A 141 -7.52 -12.71 -8.09
CA LYS A 141 -7.47 -14.01 -8.76
C LYS A 141 -7.39 -13.87 -10.28
N ASN A 142 -8.17 -12.95 -10.86
CA ASN A 142 -8.23 -12.78 -12.30
C ASN A 142 -6.99 -12.08 -12.89
N ILE A 143 -6.38 -11.13 -12.17
CA ILE A 143 -5.28 -10.31 -12.69
C ILE A 143 -3.92 -10.86 -12.28
N ALA A 144 -3.72 -11.05 -10.97
CA ALA A 144 -2.45 -11.49 -10.41
C ALA A 144 -2.36 -13.03 -10.35
N GLY A 145 -3.48 -13.72 -10.13
CA GLY A 145 -3.50 -15.18 -10.04
C GLY A 145 -2.50 -15.70 -9.01
N ASN A 146 -1.74 -16.74 -9.34
CA ASN A 146 -0.76 -17.34 -8.44
C ASN A 146 0.54 -16.52 -8.28
N SER A 147 0.74 -15.43 -9.03
CA SER A 147 1.91 -14.56 -8.86
C SER A 147 1.67 -13.45 -7.83
N ALA A 148 0.45 -13.33 -7.31
CA ALA A 148 0.15 -12.36 -6.27
C ALA A 148 0.92 -12.70 -4.98
N ARG A 149 1.67 -11.74 -4.48
CA ARG A 149 2.30 -11.82 -3.16
C ARG A 149 2.28 -10.46 -2.50
N GLY A 150 2.23 -10.42 -1.18
CA GLY A 150 2.16 -9.15 -0.48
C GLY A 150 1.47 -9.26 0.86
N VAL A 151 0.92 -8.15 1.32
CA VAL A 151 0.28 -8.01 2.63
C VAL A 151 -1.14 -7.48 2.46
N MET A 152 -2.10 -8.11 3.14
CA MET A 152 -3.40 -7.48 3.44
C MET A 152 -3.19 -6.56 4.64
N HIS A 153 -3.07 -5.26 4.37
CA HIS A 153 -2.80 -4.27 5.41
C HIS A 153 -4.02 -4.05 6.31
N CYS A 154 -3.78 -3.77 7.60
CA CYS A 154 -4.80 -3.41 8.60
C CYS A 154 -6.05 -4.32 8.51
N PHE A 155 -5.80 -5.62 8.60
CA PHE A 155 -6.82 -6.63 8.36
C PHE A 155 -7.96 -6.51 9.37
N SER A 156 -9.20 -6.50 8.86
CA SER A 156 -10.42 -6.46 9.67
C SER A 156 -11.54 -7.37 9.11
N GLY A 157 -11.19 -8.37 8.30
CA GLY A 157 -12.17 -9.32 7.76
C GLY A 157 -12.47 -10.45 8.74
N ASP A 158 -13.35 -11.36 8.32
CA ASP A 158 -13.69 -12.56 9.07
C ASP A 158 -12.69 -13.72 8.82
N GLU A 159 -12.92 -14.84 9.51
CA GLU A 159 -12.10 -16.05 9.39
C GLU A 159 -12.11 -16.63 7.96
N ALA A 160 -13.24 -16.54 7.26
CA ALA A 160 -13.36 -17.07 5.89
C ALA A 160 -12.51 -16.26 4.91
N PHE A 161 -12.56 -14.93 5.02
CA PHE A 161 -11.72 -14.02 4.25
C PHE A 161 -10.24 -14.20 4.60
N LEU A 162 -9.90 -14.36 5.89
CA LEU A 162 -8.54 -14.65 6.35
C LEU A 162 -7.96 -15.90 5.69
N LYS A 163 -8.68 -17.03 5.76
CA LYS A 163 -8.27 -18.30 5.14
C LYS A 163 -8.08 -18.17 3.64
N THR A 164 -8.95 -17.40 2.98
CA THR A 164 -8.84 -17.14 1.54
C THR A 164 -7.57 -16.36 1.21
N CYS A 165 -7.28 -15.28 1.95
CA CYS A 165 -6.07 -14.47 1.74
C CYS A 165 -4.79 -15.28 1.98
N LEU A 166 -4.75 -16.08 3.05
CA LEU A 166 -3.62 -16.97 3.35
C LEU A 166 -3.45 -18.05 2.27
N GLY A 167 -4.54 -18.64 1.78
CA GLY A 167 -4.50 -19.62 0.69
C GLY A 167 -4.02 -19.03 -0.65
N MET A 168 -4.12 -17.71 -0.82
CA MET A 168 -3.58 -16.97 -1.96
C MET A 168 -2.12 -16.53 -1.75
N GLY A 169 -1.50 -16.84 -0.60
CA GLY A 169 -0.10 -16.52 -0.32
C GLY A 169 0.16 -15.12 0.22
N PHE A 170 -0.90 -14.40 0.66
CA PHE A 170 -0.73 -13.10 1.30
C PHE A 170 -0.38 -13.24 2.78
N PHE A 171 0.48 -12.34 3.26
CA PHE A 171 0.64 -12.07 4.68
C PHE A 171 -0.51 -11.20 5.19
N ILE A 172 -0.74 -11.26 6.48
CA ILE A 172 -1.82 -10.53 7.15
C ILE A 172 -1.19 -9.58 8.16
N SER A 173 -1.49 -8.29 8.02
CA SER A 173 -1.04 -7.27 8.96
C SER A 173 -2.13 -6.98 9.98
N PHE A 174 -1.73 -6.97 11.24
CA PHE A 174 -2.51 -6.45 12.35
C PHE A 174 -1.84 -5.16 12.85
N THR A 175 -2.64 -4.12 13.05
CA THR A 175 -2.19 -2.84 13.60
C THR A 175 -2.77 -2.68 15.01
N CYS A 176 -2.88 -1.45 15.51
CA CYS A 176 -3.57 -1.18 16.78
C CYS A 176 -5.06 -1.57 16.76
N ASN A 177 -5.63 -1.90 15.61
CA ASN A 177 -7.02 -2.35 15.50
C ASN A 177 -7.35 -3.64 16.27
N ILE A 178 -6.35 -4.39 16.73
CA ILE A 178 -6.54 -5.57 17.58
C ILE A 178 -6.76 -5.25 19.06
N THR A 179 -6.56 -3.99 19.48
CA THR A 179 -6.58 -3.61 20.90
C THR A 179 -7.89 -2.98 21.34
N TYR A 180 -8.91 -2.87 20.47
CA TYR A 180 -10.23 -2.31 20.80
C TYR A 180 -11.37 -3.11 20.19
#